data_AF-A0AAV3ARU6-F1
#
_entry.id   AF-A0AAV3ARU6-F1
#
_cell.length_a   1.000
_cell.length_b   1.000
_cell.length_c   1.000
_cell.angle_alpha   90.00
_cell.angle_beta   90.00
_cell.angle_gamma   90.00
#
_symmetry.space_group_name_H-M   'P 1'
#
loop_
_entity.id
_entity.type
_entity.pdbx_description
1 polymer ?
#
loop_
_entity_poly.entity_id
_entity_poly.type
_entity_poly.pdbx_seq_one_letter_code
_entity_poly.pdbx_strand_id
1 'polypeptide(L)'
;MVQAHKRIRNDESSPKDLFEAIKMGKSAIQVLVDDWLDSYKKEQALALLELVNFLIQACGCKGVVTQEMMSNMEHADIIRKMTEDFGEDSADYPLSLSTQPWKKFCLNFGEFLDKLVISCQYNIMYDDVLMDTLICLLTGLSDSQVRAFRHTSTFAGKKF
;
A
#
# COMPACT_ATOMS: atom_id res chain seq x y z
N MET A 1 -40.01 12.05 17.83
CA MET A 1 -39.86 12.27 16.38
C MET A 1 -38.50 12.89 16.12
N VAL A 2 -37.65 12.11 15.43
CA VAL A 2 -36.44 12.44 14.66
C VAL A 2 -35.52 13.57 15.18
N GLN A 3 -34.43 13.15 15.84
CA GLN A 3 -33.23 13.97 16.04
C GLN A 3 -32.48 14.12 14.71
N ALA A 4 -32.30 15.37 14.29
CA ALA A 4 -31.42 15.77 13.20
C ALA A 4 -29.95 15.46 13.57
N HIS A 5 -29.42 14.37 13.03
CA HIS A 5 -27.99 14.08 13.09
C HIS A 5 -27.27 14.84 11.99
N LYS A 6 -26.68 15.95 12.44
CA LYS A 6 -25.67 16.79 11.80
C LYS A 6 -24.72 15.95 10.93
N ARG A 7 -24.88 16.05 9.60
CA ARG A 7 -23.89 15.59 8.63
C ARG A 7 -22.68 16.51 8.75
N ILE A 8 -21.66 16.05 9.48
CA ILE A 8 -20.34 16.65 9.45
C ILE A 8 -19.79 16.39 8.04
N ARG A 9 -19.64 17.48 7.28
CA ARG A 9 -18.79 17.53 6.10
C ARG A 9 -17.35 17.36 6.59
N ASN A 10 -16.73 16.22 6.33
CA ASN A 10 -15.27 16.15 6.26
C ASN A 10 -14.89 16.35 4.80
N ASP A 11 -14.82 17.62 4.42
CA ASP A 11 -13.99 18.08 3.32
C ASP A 11 -12.79 18.77 3.97
N GLU A 12 -11.91 17.96 4.53
CA GLU A 12 -10.53 18.29 4.87
C GLU A 12 -9.73 17.16 4.25
N SER A 13 -8.75 17.50 3.42
CA SER A 13 -7.96 16.56 2.63
C SER A 13 -7.50 15.38 3.47
N SER A 14 -8.19 14.24 3.35
CA SER A 14 -7.70 12.98 3.87
C SER A 14 -6.33 12.74 3.21
N PRO A 15 -5.31 12.25 3.94
CA PRO A 15 -4.10 11.76 3.29
C PRO A 15 -4.56 10.84 2.16
N LYS A 16 -4.14 11.18 0.93
CA LYS A 16 -4.65 10.57 -0.29
C LYS A 16 -4.53 9.06 -0.12
N ASP A 17 -5.64 8.34 0.06
CA ASP A 17 -5.54 6.90 0.23
C ASP A 17 -5.14 6.30 -1.12
N LEU A 18 -3.84 6.02 -1.28
CA LEU A 18 -3.25 5.49 -2.50
C LEU A 18 -3.97 4.21 -2.95
N PHE A 19 -4.41 3.38 -1.99
CA PHE A 19 -5.16 2.17 -2.27
C PHE A 19 -6.50 2.47 -2.95
N GLU A 20 -7.32 3.34 -2.34
CA GLU A 20 -8.62 3.72 -2.91
C GLU A 20 -8.47 4.50 -4.22
N ALA A 21 -7.45 5.35 -4.35
CA ALA A 21 -7.14 6.06 -5.60
C ALA A 21 -6.85 5.09 -6.75
N ILE A 22 -6.02 4.08 -6.52
CA ILE A 22 -5.65 3.04 -7.50
C ILE A 22 -6.85 2.13 -7.80
N LYS A 23 -7.63 1.76 -6.79
CA LYS A 23 -8.83 0.92 -6.92
C LYS A 23 -9.94 1.59 -7.70
N MET A 24 -10.21 2.87 -7.45
CA MET A 24 -11.15 3.65 -8.25
C MET A 24 -10.62 3.86 -9.67
N GLY A 25 -9.31 4.10 -9.81
CA GLY A 25 -8.64 4.35 -11.08
C GLY A 25 -9.24 5.55 -11.82
N LYS A 26 -9.51 6.64 -11.09
CA LYS A 26 -10.00 7.92 -11.62
C LYS A 26 -8.87 8.82 -12.14
N SER A 27 -7.67 8.62 -11.63
CA SER A 27 -6.46 9.36 -12.00
C SER A 27 -5.53 8.48 -12.83
N ALA A 28 -4.72 9.08 -13.68
CA ALA A 28 -3.65 8.36 -14.38
C ALA A 28 -2.61 7.88 -13.36
N ILE A 29 -2.11 6.65 -13.52
CA ILE A 29 -1.15 6.05 -12.58
C ILE A 29 0.14 6.87 -12.48
N GLN A 30 0.59 7.48 -13.58
CA GLN A 30 1.77 8.35 -13.55
C GLN A 30 1.58 9.54 -12.62
N VAL A 31 0.40 10.17 -12.64
CA VAL A 31 0.08 11.31 -11.76
C VAL A 31 0.11 10.88 -10.30
N LEU A 32 -0.39 9.68 -9.98
CA LEU A 32 -0.34 9.15 -8.62
C LEU A 32 1.10 8.89 -8.15
N VAL A 33 1.96 8.36 -9.03
CA VAL A 33 3.38 8.15 -8.74
C VAL A 33 4.10 9.49 -8.53
N ASP A 34 3.88 10.47 -9.40
CA ASP A 34 4.53 11.78 -9.31
C ASP A 34 4.09 12.52 -8.02
N ASP A 35 2.79 12.49 -7.72
CA ASP A 35 2.22 13.05 -6.48
C ASP A 35 2.80 12.39 -5.22
N TRP A 36 2.96 11.06 -5.24
CA TRP A 36 3.53 10.32 -4.12
C TRP A 36 5.03 10.64 -3.96
N LEU A 37 5.79 10.70 -5.06
CA LEU A 37 7.21 11.07 -5.03
C LEU A 37 7.42 12.49 -4.50
N ASP A 38 6.56 13.43 -4.86
CA ASP A 38 6.62 14.79 -4.31
C ASP A 38 6.23 14.84 -2.83
N SER A 39 5.38 13.92 -2.37
CA SER A 39 5.08 13.76 -0.94
C SER A 39 6.28 13.15 -0.21
N TYR A 40 6.94 12.17 -0.80
CA TYR A 40 8.16 11.55 -0.28
C TYR A 40 9.31 12.54 -0.12
N LYS A 41 9.50 13.46 -1.08
CA LYS A 41 10.50 14.54 -0.98
C LYS A 41 10.23 15.52 0.17
N LYS A 42 8.96 15.70 0.55
CA LYS A 42 8.55 16.64 1.61
C LYS A 42 8.60 16.00 2.99
N GLU A 43 7.99 14.82 3.11
CA GLU A 43 7.81 14.08 4.36
C GLU A 43 8.02 12.59 4.12
N GLN A 44 9.29 12.18 4.04
CA GLN A 44 9.72 10.80 3.77
C GLN A 44 9.01 9.76 4.65
N ALA A 45 8.98 9.98 5.96
CA ALA A 45 8.41 9.03 6.91
C ALA A 45 6.90 8.77 6.68
N LEU A 46 6.12 9.81 6.37
CA LEU A 46 4.69 9.67 6.12
C LEU A 46 4.40 9.04 4.75
N ALA A 47 5.17 9.42 3.72
CA ALA A 47 5.03 8.82 2.39
C ALA A 47 5.40 7.34 2.39
N LEU A 48 6.44 6.95 3.14
CA LEU A 48 6.78 5.53 3.36
C LEU A 48 5.67 4.80 4.10
N LEU A 49 5.12 5.39 5.16
CA LEU A 49 4.02 4.80 5.90
C LEU A 49 2.79 4.56 5.00
N GLU A 50 2.47 5.52 4.13
CA GLU A 50 1.41 5.40 3.13
C GLU A 50 1.67 4.25 2.16
N LEU A 51 2.91 4.12 1.63
CA LEU A 51 3.30 3.07 0.71
C LEU A 51 3.25 1.67 1.37
N VAL A 52 3.73 1.56 2.61
CA VAL A 52 3.66 0.31 3.39
C VAL A 52 2.20 -0.08 3.62
N ASN A 53 1.36 0.85 4.08
CA ASN A 53 -0.07 0.58 4.28
C ASN A 53 -0.78 0.22 2.97
N PHE A 54 -0.42 0.84 1.85
CA PHE A 54 -0.93 0.49 0.53
C PHE A 54 -0.62 -0.98 0.17
N LEU A 55 0.62 -1.44 0.39
CA LEU A 55 1.01 -2.83 0.13
C LEU A 55 0.28 -3.82 1.06
N ILE A 56 0.14 -3.48 2.34
CA ILE A 56 -0.59 -4.29 3.33
C ILE A 56 -2.08 -4.40 2.96
N GLN A 57 -2.71 -3.30 2.54
CA GLN A 57 -4.09 -3.29 2.05
C GLN A 57 -4.26 -4.04 0.73
N ALA A 58 -3.27 -3.96 -0.19
CA ALA A 58 -3.26 -4.75 -1.43
C ALA A 58 -3.22 -6.26 -1.16
N CYS A 59 -2.65 -6.67 -0.03
CA CYS A 59 -2.70 -8.05 0.43
C CYS A 59 -4.06 -8.46 1.00
N GLY A 60 -5.01 -7.54 1.17
CA GLY A 60 -6.31 -7.78 1.82
C GLY A 60 -6.30 -7.63 3.34
N CYS A 61 -5.16 -7.25 3.93
CA CYS A 61 -5.09 -7.03 5.37
C CYS A 61 -5.85 -5.76 5.75
N LYS A 62 -6.71 -5.87 6.77
CA LYS A 62 -7.44 -4.73 7.36
C LYS A 62 -6.64 -4.05 8.49
N GLY A 63 -5.53 -4.65 8.90
CA GLY A 63 -4.59 -4.05 9.83
C GLY A 63 -3.98 -2.77 9.25
N VAL A 64 -3.77 -1.79 10.11
CA VAL A 64 -3.17 -0.50 9.75
C VAL A 64 -1.83 -0.40 10.46
N VAL A 65 -0.77 -0.20 9.69
CA VAL A 65 0.55 0.13 10.22
C VAL A 65 0.53 1.59 10.65
N THR A 66 0.93 1.87 11.90
CA THR A 66 1.01 3.24 12.41
C THR A 66 2.43 3.80 12.31
N GLN A 67 2.56 5.12 12.42
CA GLN A 67 3.87 5.78 12.46
C GLN A 67 4.72 5.32 13.65
N GLU A 68 4.07 5.05 14.78
CA GLU A 68 4.72 4.49 15.97
C GLU A 68 5.33 3.12 15.67
N MET A 69 4.61 2.26 14.95
CA MET A 69 5.14 0.95 14.55
C MET A 69 6.34 1.10 13.62
N MET A 70 6.26 1.98 12.61
CA MET A 70 7.39 2.24 11.70
C MET A 70 8.62 2.83 12.40
N SER A 71 8.44 3.50 13.54
CA SER A 71 9.53 4.15 14.28
C SER A 71 10.14 3.25 15.36
N ASN A 72 9.36 2.32 15.91
CA ASN A 72 9.72 1.55 17.11
C ASN A 72 9.82 0.04 16.89
N MET A 73 9.45 -0.47 15.71
CA MET A 73 9.48 -1.91 15.40
C MET A 73 10.32 -2.18 14.16
N GLU A 74 10.98 -3.34 14.14
CA GLU A 74 11.60 -3.83 12.91
C GLU A 74 10.52 -4.25 11.90
N HIS A 75 10.83 -4.17 10.60
CA HIS A 75 9.90 -4.58 9.54
C HIS A 75 9.39 -6.02 9.74
N ALA A 76 10.23 -6.92 10.23
CA ALA A 76 9.84 -8.30 10.53
C ALA A 76 8.72 -8.38 11.60
N ASP A 77 8.81 -7.59 12.67
CA ASP A 77 7.80 -7.54 13.71
C ASP A 77 6.50 -6.88 13.24
N ILE A 78 6.59 -5.85 12.39
CA ILE A 78 5.43 -5.23 11.74
C ILE A 78 4.70 -6.28 10.88
N ILE A 79 5.42 -7.02 10.04
CA ILE A 79 4.85 -8.08 9.20
C ILE A 79 4.22 -9.17 10.05
N ARG A 80 4.87 -9.59 11.14
CA ARG A 80 4.31 -10.58 12.06
C ARG A 80 3.00 -10.09 12.67
N LYS A 81 2.97 -8.85 13.16
CA LYS A 81 1.75 -8.23 13.69
C LYS A 81 0.65 -8.13 12.64
N MET A 82 0.97 -7.70 11.41
CA MET A 82 -0.01 -7.65 10.31
C MET A 82 -0.50 -9.05 9.90
N THR A 83 0.33 -10.08 10.05
CA THR A 83 -0.05 -11.48 9.80
C THR A 83 -1.02 -11.97 10.88
N GLU A 84 -0.77 -11.65 12.14
CA GLU A 84 -1.65 -11.95 13.27
C GLU A 84 -3.00 -11.21 13.15
N ASP A 85 -2.95 -9.94 12.75
CA ASP A 85 -4.12 -9.06 12.56
C ASP A 85 -4.90 -9.36 11.27
N PHE A 86 -4.36 -10.19 10.36
CA PHE A 86 -5.00 -10.50 9.07
C PHE A 86 -6.40 -11.09 9.29
N GLY A 87 -6.54 -11.97 10.30
CA GLY A 87 -7.83 -12.35 10.89
C GLY A 87 -8.93 -12.77 9.91
N GLU A 88 -8.58 -13.29 8.73
CA GLU A 88 -9.55 -13.54 7.67
C GLU A 88 -9.92 -15.03 7.57
N ASP A 89 -11.19 -15.32 7.87
CA ASP A 89 -11.82 -16.63 7.64
C ASP A 89 -12.07 -16.90 6.13
N SER A 90 -11.80 -15.92 5.26
CA SER A 90 -11.99 -15.99 3.82
C SER A 90 -10.65 -15.99 3.08
N ALA A 91 -10.59 -16.73 1.97
CA ALA A 91 -9.43 -16.78 1.09
C ALA A 91 -9.42 -15.66 0.03
N ASP A 92 -10.36 -14.72 0.12
CA ASP A 92 -10.57 -13.66 -0.87
C ASP A 92 -9.77 -12.40 -0.51
N TYR A 93 -8.81 -12.04 -1.37
CA TYR A 93 -7.99 -10.84 -1.25
C TYR A 93 -7.99 -10.09 -2.60
N PRO A 94 -7.60 -8.79 -2.65
CA PRO A 94 -7.76 -7.95 -3.84
C PRO A 94 -7.23 -8.57 -5.14
N LEU A 95 -6.11 -9.30 -5.09
CA LEU A 95 -5.53 -9.96 -6.26
C LEU A 95 -6.14 -11.33 -6.62
N SER A 96 -6.92 -11.98 -5.75
CA SER A 96 -7.63 -13.22 -6.08
C SER A 96 -9.03 -12.96 -6.67
N LEU A 97 -9.58 -11.77 -6.43
CA LEU A 97 -10.91 -11.38 -6.88
C LEU A 97 -10.93 -11.05 -8.39
N SER A 98 -11.76 -11.79 -9.12
CA SER A 98 -11.92 -11.63 -10.58
C SER A 98 -13.11 -10.74 -10.97
N THR A 99 -13.79 -10.14 -10.00
CA THR A 99 -14.91 -9.21 -10.19
C THR A 99 -14.41 -7.78 -10.37
N GLN A 100 -15.23 -6.91 -10.96
CA GLN A 100 -14.99 -5.48 -10.86
C GLN A 100 -15.40 -5.01 -9.45
N PRO A 101 -14.65 -4.10 -8.80
CA PRO A 101 -13.55 -3.28 -9.33
C PRO A 101 -12.14 -3.93 -9.26
N TRP A 102 -12.01 -5.14 -8.70
CA TRP A 102 -10.74 -5.78 -8.36
C TRP A 102 -9.85 -6.10 -9.56
N LYS A 103 -10.43 -6.54 -10.68
CA LYS A 103 -9.67 -6.70 -11.94
C LYS A 103 -8.92 -5.44 -12.36
N LYS A 104 -9.58 -4.28 -12.26
CA LYS A 104 -8.98 -2.98 -12.58
C LYS A 104 -7.89 -2.63 -11.56
N PHE A 105 -8.15 -2.87 -10.28
CA PHE A 105 -7.15 -2.69 -9.23
C PHE A 105 -5.87 -3.51 -9.49
N CYS A 106 -5.97 -4.80 -9.86
CA CYS A 106 -4.79 -5.64 -10.14
C CYS A 106 -3.90 -5.05 -11.24
N LEU A 107 -4.51 -4.55 -12.32
CA LEU A 107 -3.78 -3.91 -13.43
C LEU A 107 -3.12 -2.62 -12.96
N ASN A 108 -3.88 -1.75 -12.30
CA ASN A 108 -3.40 -0.47 -11.81
C ASN A 108 -2.31 -0.62 -10.73
N PHE A 109 -2.42 -1.64 -9.87
CA PHE A 109 -1.44 -1.97 -8.84
C PHE A 109 -0.10 -2.36 -9.47
N GLY A 110 -0.12 -3.25 -10.46
CA GLY A 110 1.08 -3.62 -11.20
C GLY A 110 1.70 -2.44 -11.95
N GLU A 111 0.88 -1.64 -12.64
CA GLU A 111 1.34 -0.45 -13.36
C GLU A 111 1.95 0.60 -12.40
N PHE A 112 1.38 0.75 -11.20
CA PHE A 112 1.90 1.67 -10.19
C PHE A 112 3.29 1.27 -9.73
N LEU A 113 3.49 -0.02 -9.39
CA LEU A 113 4.80 -0.52 -8.98
C LEU A 113 5.85 -0.39 -10.09
N ASP A 114 5.50 -0.76 -11.33
CA ASP A 114 6.40 -0.61 -12.48
C ASP A 114 6.85 0.84 -12.65
N LYS A 115 5.90 1.79 -12.60
CA LYS A 115 6.19 3.22 -12.74
C LYS A 115 6.95 3.79 -11.56
N LEU A 116 6.67 3.32 -10.35
CA LEU A 116 7.40 3.73 -9.15
C LEU A 116 8.88 3.36 -9.28
N VAL A 117 9.18 2.10 -9.63
CA VAL A 117 10.56 1.62 -9.83
C VAL A 117 11.28 2.41 -10.92
N ILE A 118 10.63 2.61 -12.07
CA ILE A 118 11.18 3.40 -13.19
C ILE A 118 11.48 4.84 -12.75
N SER A 119 10.53 5.50 -12.09
CA SER A 119 10.72 6.87 -11.61
C SER A 119 11.84 6.98 -10.58
N CYS A 120 12.01 5.99 -9.70
CA CYS A 120 13.11 5.93 -8.75
C CYS A 120 14.48 5.73 -9.43
N GLN A 121 14.55 5.03 -10.56
CA GLN A 121 15.80 4.85 -11.32
C GLN A 121 16.28 6.14 -11.99
N TYR A 122 15.36 6.98 -12.47
CA TYR A 122 15.69 8.20 -13.22
C TYR A 122 15.80 9.44 -12.34
N ASN A 123 15.12 9.47 -11.20
CA ASN A 123 15.21 10.56 -10.25
C ASN A 123 16.33 10.24 -9.25
N ILE A 124 17.29 11.15 -9.06
CA ILE A 124 18.51 11.01 -8.23
C ILE A 124 18.24 10.63 -6.74
N MET A 125 16.98 10.47 -6.34
CA MET A 125 16.55 9.89 -5.08
C MET A 125 16.73 8.35 -5.06
N TYR A 126 17.93 7.88 -5.39
CA TYR A 126 18.44 6.60 -4.90
C TYR A 126 18.71 6.76 -3.40
N ASP A 127 17.64 6.88 -2.63
CA ASP A 127 17.72 6.75 -1.19
C ASP A 127 17.61 5.27 -0.88
N ASP A 128 18.71 4.69 -0.41
CA ASP A 128 18.80 3.28 0.00
C ASP A 128 17.61 2.91 0.89
N VAL A 129 17.09 3.86 1.68
CA VAL A 129 15.94 3.68 2.57
C VAL A 129 14.68 3.19 1.85
N LEU A 130 14.31 3.76 0.69
CA LEU A 130 13.05 3.39 0.03
C LEU A 130 13.11 1.97 -0.53
N MET A 131 14.18 1.68 -1.27
CA MET A 131 14.35 0.37 -1.90
C MET A 131 14.61 -0.72 -0.85
N ASP A 132 15.39 -0.43 0.19
CA ASP A 132 15.60 -1.37 1.29
C ASP A 132 14.30 -1.65 2.05
N THR A 133 13.49 -0.61 2.33
CA THR A 133 12.18 -0.80 2.96
C THR A 133 11.27 -1.69 2.11
N LEU A 134 11.22 -1.44 0.78
CA LEU A 134 10.42 -2.24 -0.14
C LEU A 134 10.93 -3.68 -0.24
N ILE A 135 12.23 -3.89 -0.37
CA ILE A 135 12.84 -5.22 -0.43
C ILE A 135 12.57 -5.97 0.88
N CYS A 136 12.88 -5.38 2.04
CA CYS A 136 12.65 -6.00 3.35
C CYS A 136 11.17 -6.37 3.55
N LEU A 137 10.25 -5.46 3.21
CA LEU A 137 8.81 -5.71 3.36
C LEU A 137 8.34 -6.82 2.41
N LEU A 138 8.68 -6.74 1.12
CA LEU A 138 8.26 -7.74 0.13
C LEU A 138 8.88 -9.11 0.39
N THR A 139 10.14 -9.17 0.81
CA THR A 139 10.78 -10.43 1.21
C THR A 139 10.09 -11.02 2.43
N GLY A 140 9.84 -10.23 3.48
CA GLY A 140 9.18 -10.73 4.69
C GLY A 140 7.72 -11.16 4.43
N LEU A 141 6.98 -10.44 3.59
CA LEU A 141 5.63 -10.85 3.16
C LEU A 141 5.65 -12.13 2.32
N SER A 142 6.71 -12.34 1.52
CA SER A 142 6.87 -13.55 0.70
C SER A 142 7.15 -14.80 1.52
N ASP A 143 7.73 -14.66 2.71
CA ASP A 143 7.98 -15.76 3.65
C ASP A 143 6.82 -15.99 4.64
N SER A 144 5.77 -15.17 4.58
CA SER A 144 4.61 -15.31 5.47
C SER A 144 3.82 -16.60 5.21
N GLN A 145 3.21 -17.15 6.28
CA GLN A 145 2.29 -18.29 6.17
C GLN A 145 0.95 -17.91 5.52
N VAL A 146 0.62 -16.62 5.42
CA VAL A 146 -0.61 -16.13 4.80
C VAL A 146 -0.49 -16.13 3.27
N ARG A 147 -1.37 -16.86 2.60
CA ARG A 147 -1.40 -16.98 1.12
C ARG A 147 -1.51 -15.61 0.43
N ALA A 148 -2.36 -14.73 0.96
CA ALA A 148 -2.60 -13.42 0.38
C ALA A 148 -1.32 -12.56 0.37
N PHE A 149 -0.51 -12.67 1.43
CA PHE A 149 0.77 -11.97 1.55
C PHE A 149 1.76 -12.48 0.51
N ARG A 150 1.99 -13.79 0.48
CA ARG A 150 2.93 -14.41 -0.49
C ARG A 150 2.57 -14.12 -1.93
N HIS A 151 1.29 -14.21 -2.28
CA HIS A 151 0.84 -13.99 -3.65
C HIS A 151 1.02 -12.53 -4.07
N THR A 152 0.67 -11.59 -3.20
CA THR A 152 0.78 -10.16 -3.47
C THR A 152 2.23 -9.71 -3.51
N SER A 153 3.05 -10.15 -2.56
CA SER A 153 4.47 -9.83 -2.51
C SER A 153 5.23 -10.41 -3.70
N THR A 154 4.92 -11.65 -4.13
CA THR A 154 5.54 -12.26 -5.32
C THR A 154 5.11 -11.53 -6.59
N PHE A 155 3.85 -11.11 -6.68
CA PHE A 155 3.37 -10.32 -7.82
C PHE A 155 4.08 -8.96 -7.89
N ALA A 156 4.19 -8.27 -6.75
CA ALA A 156 4.90 -7.00 -6.63
C ALA A 156 6.40 -7.15 -6.91
N GLY A 157 7.05 -8.16 -6.33
CA GLY A 157 8.48 -8.43 -6.45
C GLY A 157 8.94 -8.69 -7.89
N LYS A 158 8.07 -9.21 -8.77
CA LYS A 158 8.37 -9.34 -10.21
C LYS A 158 8.50 -8.01 -10.96
N LYS A 159 8.15 -6.90 -10.32
CA LYS A 159 8.22 -5.54 -10.89
C LYS A 159 9.48 -4.78 -10.49
N PHE A 160 10.23 -5.31 -9.52
CA PHE A 160 11.54 -4.82 -9.09
C PHE A 160 12.65 -5.58 -9.83
#